data_AF-A0A950FM93-F1
#
_entry.id   AF-A0A950FM93-F1
#
_cell.length_a   1.000
_cell.length_b   1.000
_cell.length_c   1.000
_cell.angle_alpha   90.00
_cell.angle_beta   90.00
_cell.angle_gamma   90.00
#
_symmetry.space_group_name_H-M   'P 1'
#
loop_
_entity.id
_entity.type
_entity.pdbx_description
1 polymer ?
#
loop_
_entity_poly.entity_id
_entity_poly.type
_entity_poly.pdbx_seq_one_letter_code
_entity_poly.pdbx_strand_id
1 'polypeptide(L)'
;MKRKLIVFPMLALMAVCHVLASAAAGNTLSENDLLRLLAGGVYNARIASLVHYRGINFVPTAHDLELLQRAGADEALLHEVVTAPRVLPQVMQHPPKPRQHHVTSQLVNKVIIPTGHNTLNVRQAASNSSKPVVTIPSQKLDNSKLEASSSVLVTVLPGSRITRSNWREYAQYMPFGMTELFEGHHFWKMPADIEMVIGPTIPEKMPARYNEATERYSSNVEIIHLPDGHNDIRNYVGGEPFPHPKEPDKGYKLLADLWYAYVPHLLAGTSENPLTICAGTAHGYVNCERLSYVYRQAAYNTDGEASAEELKGSDYWYTEWMSVEEPEELRYTTLLILYPKDNQRQKELFEFVPSLRRWFRNSLAAACSPVTGTDYAEDDFKRVGFNGGLGSFDAKFLEHRKIIALTGDYTPLGGDFPANYYMPLGWPKPSWGNWQLRDVDVIDVRRIPSERAGYCYGKRIIYEDSETHYALWEDGYNKNMQFWKTALLAQRIVKVRSLGEVPGAFASTAWDLQNRHLTNATTQSKGGRDVLIDGDIPVQYRNFVAYSTPSGLAEIMK
;
A
#
# COMPACT_ATOMS: atom_id res chain seq x y z
N MET A 1 57.01 -12.92 54.88
CA MET A 1 57.56 -13.74 53.77
C MET A 1 57.31 -13.01 52.45
N LYS A 2 58.40 -12.73 51.70
CA LYS A 2 58.59 -12.47 50.23
C LYS A 2 57.43 -11.86 49.39
N ARG A 3 57.61 -10.91 48.46
CA ARG A 3 58.67 -9.95 48.00
C ARG A 3 58.04 -9.16 46.82
N LYS A 4 58.24 -7.83 46.76
CA LYS A 4 58.62 -6.93 45.61
C LYS A 4 58.15 -7.25 44.16
N LEU A 5 57.97 -6.34 43.20
CA LEU A 5 57.92 -4.88 42.95
C LEU A 5 57.87 -4.75 41.38
N ILE A 6 57.41 -3.61 40.82
CA ILE A 6 57.78 -3.01 39.49
C ILE A 6 56.90 -3.28 38.24
N VAL A 7 56.14 -2.22 37.87
CA VAL A 7 56.09 -1.41 36.61
C VAL A 7 56.34 -2.05 35.22
N PHE A 8 55.36 -1.78 34.33
CA PHE A 8 55.29 -1.79 32.84
C PHE A 8 56.58 -1.43 32.05
N PRO A 9 56.77 -1.84 30.76
CA PRO A 9 56.03 -1.22 29.62
C PRO A 9 55.79 -2.04 28.32
N MET A 10 54.84 -1.53 27.52
CA MET A 10 54.67 -1.48 26.04
C MET A 10 55.08 -2.62 25.06
N LEU A 11 54.16 -2.82 24.10
CA LEU A 11 54.27 -3.14 22.65
C LEU A 11 54.12 -4.59 22.13
N ALA A 12 53.11 -4.71 21.23
CA ALA A 12 53.10 -5.43 19.94
C ALA A 12 52.60 -6.90 19.81
N LEU A 13 51.45 -6.99 19.12
CA LEU A 13 51.16 -7.81 17.92
C LEU A 13 50.66 -9.28 18.01
N MET A 14 49.59 -9.51 17.24
CA MET A 14 49.00 -10.75 16.68
C MET A 14 48.03 -11.56 17.57
N ALA A 15 46.91 -12.11 17.11
CA ALA A 15 46.05 -12.00 15.93
C ALA A 15 44.94 -13.05 16.13
N VAL A 16 43.64 -12.72 16.13
CA VAL A 16 42.56 -13.66 15.78
C VAL A 16 41.38 -12.90 15.16
N CYS A 17 41.04 -13.35 13.96
CA CYS A 17 39.94 -13.04 13.05
C CYS A 17 38.69 -12.33 13.61
N HIS A 18 38.39 -11.17 13.06
CA HIS A 18 37.02 -10.74 12.79
C HIS A 18 36.81 -10.73 11.27
N VAL A 19 36.01 -11.68 10.79
CA VAL A 19 35.36 -11.59 9.48
C VAL A 19 34.19 -10.64 9.68
N LEU A 20 34.35 -9.39 9.24
CA LEU A 20 33.25 -8.43 9.10
C LEU A 20 32.82 -8.36 7.64
N ALA A 21 31.56 -8.77 7.44
CA ALA A 21 30.57 -8.26 6.50
C ALA A 21 31.09 -7.50 5.26
N SER A 22 31.07 -8.17 4.11
CA SER A 22 30.84 -7.50 2.83
C SER A 22 29.33 -7.47 2.58
N ALA A 23 28.71 -6.32 2.82
CA ALA A 23 27.33 -6.03 2.50
C ALA A 23 27.27 -4.72 1.69
N ALA A 24 26.91 -4.84 0.41
CA ALA A 24 26.46 -3.80 -0.53
C ALA A 24 27.04 -2.38 -0.36
N ALA A 25 28.28 -2.16 -0.82
CA ALA A 25 28.83 -0.82 -1.02
C ALA A 25 28.23 -0.20 -2.30
N GLY A 26 27.35 0.79 -2.16
CA GLY A 26 27.02 1.67 -3.29
C GLY A 26 28.28 2.40 -3.76
N ASN A 27 28.54 2.42 -5.06
CA ASN A 27 29.73 3.05 -5.67
C ASN A 27 30.08 4.41 -5.04
N THR A 28 31.35 4.71 -4.85
CA THR A 28 31.83 6.02 -4.38
C THR A 28 31.45 7.13 -5.35
N LEU A 29 31.25 8.35 -4.84
CA LEU A 29 30.77 9.48 -5.64
C LEU A 29 31.92 10.18 -6.37
N SER A 30 31.72 10.47 -7.66
CA SER A 30 32.60 11.36 -8.42
C SER A 30 32.19 12.82 -8.30
N GLU A 31 33.10 13.73 -8.65
CA GLU A 31 32.81 15.17 -8.74
C GLU A 31 31.58 15.44 -9.63
N ASN A 32 31.48 14.75 -10.77
CA ASN A 32 30.37 14.89 -11.71
C ASN A 32 29.03 14.39 -11.12
N ASP A 33 29.07 13.38 -10.24
CA ASP A 33 27.87 12.92 -9.54
C ASP A 33 27.37 14.00 -8.57
N LEU A 34 28.29 14.64 -7.84
CA LEU A 34 27.96 15.74 -6.93
C LEU A 34 27.39 16.95 -7.69
N LEU A 35 28.00 17.33 -8.82
CA LEU A 35 27.51 18.42 -9.66
C LEU A 35 26.12 18.11 -10.26
N ARG A 36 25.86 16.86 -10.66
CA ARG A 36 24.54 16.44 -11.17
C ARG A 36 23.47 16.46 -10.08
N LEU A 37 23.81 16.06 -8.86
CA LEU A 37 22.89 16.12 -7.73
C LEU A 37 22.51 17.56 -7.40
N LEU A 38 23.50 18.46 -7.36
CA LEU A 38 23.28 19.89 -7.16
C LEU A 38 22.44 20.51 -8.28
N ALA A 39 22.80 20.25 -9.55
CA ALA A 39 22.05 20.72 -10.71
C ALA A 39 20.62 20.15 -10.78
N GLY A 40 20.40 18.96 -10.22
CA GLY A 40 19.10 18.32 -10.09
C GLY A 40 18.26 18.85 -8.91
N GLY A 41 18.75 19.84 -8.16
CA GLY A 41 18.03 20.44 -7.03
C GLY A 41 18.01 19.58 -5.76
N VAL A 42 18.91 18.61 -5.62
CA VAL A 42 19.01 17.79 -4.40
C VAL A 42 19.58 18.64 -3.26
N TYR A 43 18.92 18.64 -2.10
CA TYR A 43 19.34 19.43 -0.94
C TYR A 43 20.75 19.08 -0.46
N ASN A 44 21.52 20.11 -0.08
CA ASN A 44 22.90 20.00 0.40
C ASN A 44 23.08 18.98 1.53
N ALA A 45 22.20 18.96 2.53
CA ALA A 45 22.25 18.00 3.65
C ALA A 45 22.13 16.53 3.18
N ARG A 46 21.34 16.29 2.11
CA ARG A 46 21.21 14.95 1.51
C ARG A 46 22.46 14.56 0.76
N ILE A 47 23.05 15.47 -0.01
CA ILE A 47 24.32 15.22 -0.72
C ILE A 47 25.45 14.97 0.29
N ALA A 48 25.51 15.75 1.37
CA ALA A 48 26.50 15.59 2.44
C ALA A 48 26.36 14.21 3.10
N SER A 49 25.13 13.75 3.38
CA SER A 49 24.89 12.40 3.87
C SER A 49 25.40 11.32 2.89
N LEU A 50 25.19 11.51 1.58
CA LEU A 50 25.68 10.56 0.57
C LEU A 50 27.22 10.53 0.51
N VAL A 51 27.85 11.70 0.60
CA VAL A 51 29.32 11.84 0.69
C VAL A 51 29.85 11.14 1.93
N HIS A 52 29.20 11.33 3.08
CA HIS A 52 29.56 10.69 4.35
C HIS A 52 29.48 9.17 4.27
N TYR A 53 28.35 8.63 3.77
CA TYR A 53 28.09 7.19 3.75
C TYR A 53 28.83 6.44 2.65
N ARG A 54 29.05 7.06 1.48
CA ARG A 54 29.62 6.38 0.30
C ARG A 54 31.07 6.77 0.04
N GLY A 55 31.54 7.87 0.62
CA GLY A 55 32.84 8.45 0.28
C GLY A 55 32.89 9.00 -1.16
N ILE A 56 34.04 9.55 -1.50
CA ILE A 56 34.33 10.11 -2.83
C ILE A 56 35.49 9.37 -3.49
N ASN A 57 35.53 9.38 -4.82
CA ASN A 57 36.60 8.76 -5.62
C ASN A 57 37.63 9.75 -6.20
N PHE A 58 37.54 11.02 -5.82
CA PHE A 58 38.45 12.08 -6.24
C PHE A 58 39.04 12.80 -5.02
N VAL A 59 40.13 13.54 -5.23
CA VAL A 59 40.74 14.39 -4.21
C VAL A 59 40.27 15.81 -4.47
N PRO A 60 39.43 16.41 -3.61
CA PRO A 60 38.90 17.75 -3.84
C PRO A 60 40.01 18.78 -3.96
N THR A 61 40.05 19.49 -5.07
CA THR A 61 40.91 20.64 -5.30
C THR A 61 40.16 21.93 -4.98
N ALA A 62 40.88 23.06 -4.86
CA ALA A 62 40.25 24.37 -4.73
C ALA A 62 39.30 24.68 -5.91
N HIS A 63 39.63 24.17 -7.11
CA HIS A 63 38.78 24.33 -8.28
C HIS A 63 37.46 23.54 -8.15
N ASP A 64 37.53 22.30 -7.66
CA ASP A 64 36.34 21.44 -7.51
C ASP A 64 35.37 22.02 -6.48
N LEU A 65 35.90 22.54 -5.36
CA LEU A 65 35.10 23.18 -4.32
C LEU A 65 34.42 24.46 -4.84
N GLU A 66 35.13 25.24 -5.66
CA GLU A 66 34.54 26.42 -6.32
C GLU A 66 33.45 26.03 -7.33
N LEU A 67 33.65 24.95 -8.09
CA LEU A 67 32.63 24.42 -9.01
C LEU A 67 31.39 23.94 -8.26
N LEU A 68 31.55 23.20 -7.16
CA LEU A 68 30.44 22.76 -6.32
C LEU A 68 29.72 23.95 -5.69
N GLN A 69 30.44 24.95 -5.20
CA GLN A 69 29.85 26.17 -4.64
C GLN A 69 29.05 26.95 -5.69
N ARG A 70 29.58 27.11 -6.90
CA ARG A 70 28.85 27.71 -8.04
C ARG A 70 27.63 26.91 -8.46
N ALA A 71 27.65 25.59 -8.25
CA ALA A 71 26.51 24.71 -8.48
C ALA A 71 25.48 24.72 -7.34
N GLY A 72 25.71 25.47 -6.26
CA GLY A 72 24.77 25.62 -5.14
C GLY A 72 25.15 24.86 -3.87
N ALA A 73 26.39 24.35 -3.77
CA ALA A 73 26.88 23.72 -2.54
C ALA A 73 27.03 24.73 -1.39
N ASP A 74 26.52 24.39 -0.20
CA ASP A 74 26.72 25.17 1.02
C ASP A 74 28.00 24.76 1.77
N GLU A 75 28.40 25.52 2.79
CA GLU A 75 29.63 25.25 3.54
C GLU A 75 29.64 23.89 4.23
N ALA A 76 28.48 23.37 4.64
CA ALA A 76 28.37 22.07 5.28
C ALA A 76 28.67 20.93 4.29
N LEU A 77 28.13 21.01 3.07
CA LEU A 77 28.46 20.05 2.01
C LEU A 77 29.94 20.15 1.60
N LEU A 78 30.48 21.35 1.45
CA LEU A 78 31.89 21.53 1.09
C LEU A 78 32.83 20.95 2.16
N HIS A 79 32.52 21.17 3.44
CA HIS A 79 33.26 20.57 4.55
C HIS A 79 33.21 19.04 4.47
N GLU A 80 32.02 18.45 4.26
CA GLU A 80 31.87 17.01 4.19
C GLU A 80 32.64 16.39 3.01
N VAL A 81 32.67 17.07 1.85
CA VAL A 81 33.46 16.65 0.67
C VAL A 81 34.96 16.66 0.99
N VAL A 82 35.44 17.66 1.73
CA VAL A 82 36.85 17.73 2.14
C VAL A 82 37.22 16.61 3.13
N THR A 83 36.31 16.28 4.05
CA THR A 83 36.56 15.27 5.12
C THR A 83 36.18 13.84 4.74
N ALA A 84 35.57 13.64 3.57
CA ALA A 84 35.04 12.34 3.13
C ALA A 84 36.10 11.22 3.05
N PRO A 85 35.72 9.96 3.38
CA PRO A 85 36.55 8.79 3.13
C PRO A 85 36.85 8.63 1.62
N ARG A 86 38.12 8.40 1.27
CA ARG A 86 38.57 8.21 -0.11
C ARG A 86 38.73 6.73 -0.41
N VAL A 87 38.03 6.24 -1.43
CA VAL A 87 38.22 4.87 -1.94
C VAL A 87 38.75 4.97 -3.36
N LEU A 88 40.07 4.76 -3.51
CA LEU A 88 40.70 4.72 -4.82
C LEU A 88 40.21 3.47 -5.60
N PRO A 89 39.87 3.59 -6.89
CA PRO A 89 39.49 2.43 -7.69
C PRO A 89 40.65 1.44 -7.79
N GLN A 90 40.41 0.16 -7.49
CA GLN A 90 41.33 -0.91 -7.90
C GLN A 90 41.36 -0.97 -9.43
N VAL A 91 42.56 -0.96 -10.01
CA VAL A 91 42.80 -1.06 -11.46
C VAL A 91 42.25 -2.40 -11.97
N MET A 92 41.09 -2.36 -12.65
CA MET A 92 40.57 -3.51 -13.40
C MET A 92 41.43 -3.76 -14.64
N GLN A 93 42.04 -4.94 -14.72
CA GLN A 93 42.70 -5.44 -15.93
C GLN A 93 41.64 -5.71 -17.02
N HIS A 94 41.85 -5.14 -18.22
CA HIS A 94 40.95 -5.27 -19.37
C HIS A 94 40.94 -6.69 -19.98
N PRO A 95 39.78 -7.23 -20.41
CA PRO A 95 39.69 -8.32 -21.37
C PRO A 95 39.76 -7.80 -22.83
N PRO A 96 40.08 -8.67 -23.82
CA PRO A 96 40.47 -8.24 -25.17
C PRO A 96 39.28 -7.80 -26.06
N LYS A 97 39.58 -6.85 -26.96
CA LYS A 97 38.64 -6.17 -27.87
C LYS A 97 37.93 -7.10 -28.88
N PRO A 98 36.66 -6.85 -29.22
CA PRO A 98 36.01 -7.43 -30.38
C PRO A 98 36.28 -6.63 -31.69
N ARG A 99 36.27 -7.37 -32.81
CA ARG A 99 36.52 -6.92 -34.18
C ARG A 99 35.49 -5.89 -34.68
N GLN A 100 35.98 -4.90 -35.41
CA GLN A 100 35.19 -3.87 -36.10
C GLN A 100 34.50 -4.44 -37.36
N HIS A 101 33.21 -4.17 -37.51
CA HIS A 101 32.53 -4.20 -38.81
C HIS A 101 32.27 -2.75 -39.27
N HIS A 102 32.74 -2.44 -40.48
CA HIS A 102 32.45 -1.20 -41.19
C HIS A 102 30.98 -1.09 -41.56
N VAL A 103 30.36 0.06 -41.28
CA VAL A 103 29.15 0.53 -41.94
C VAL A 103 29.37 1.95 -42.41
N THR A 104 29.22 2.14 -43.72
CA THR A 104 29.39 3.38 -44.47
C THR A 104 28.19 4.30 -44.26
N SER A 105 28.45 5.59 -44.08
CA SER A 105 27.45 6.65 -44.00
C SER A 105 26.99 7.09 -45.40
N GLN A 106 25.68 7.38 -45.55
CA GLN A 106 25.20 8.35 -46.53
C GLN A 106 24.12 9.23 -45.91
N LEU A 107 24.43 10.53 -45.92
CA LEU A 107 23.57 11.68 -45.62
C LEU A 107 22.63 11.96 -46.79
N VAL A 108 21.38 12.34 -46.51
CA VAL A 108 20.66 13.35 -47.30
C VAL A 108 19.82 14.25 -46.37
N ASN A 109 20.15 15.53 -46.40
CA ASN A 109 19.40 16.64 -45.81
C ASN A 109 18.07 16.90 -46.53
N LYS A 110 17.01 17.27 -45.79
CA LYS A 110 16.05 18.26 -46.25
C LYS A 110 15.36 18.98 -45.09
N VAL A 111 15.55 20.30 -45.07
CA VAL A 111 14.96 21.30 -44.18
C VAL A 111 13.66 21.81 -44.81
N ILE A 112 12.56 21.93 -44.05
CA ILE A 112 11.45 22.86 -44.33
C ILE A 112 10.91 23.44 -43.00
N ILE A 113 10.67 24.76 -43.04
CA ILE A 113 10.37 25.75 -41.98
C ILE A 113 8.85 25.76 -41.62
N PRO A 114 8.43 26.22 -40.41
CA PRO A 114 7.04 26.15 -39.94
C PRO A 114 6.21 27.42 -40.20
N THR A 115 4.92 27.23 -40.46
CA THR A 115 3.80 28.19 -40.31
C THR A 115 2.53 27.34 -40.09
N GLY A 116 1.46 27.68 -39.40
CA GLY A 116 0.90 28.89 -38.79
C GLY A 116 -0.60 28.57 -38.61
N HIS A 117 -1.22 29.01 -37.51
CA HIS A 117 -2.60 28.73 -37.16
C HIS A 117 -3.61 29.03 -38.28
N ASN A 118 -4.64 28.18 -38.41
CA ASN A 118 -6.00 28.64 -38.72
C ASN A 118 -7.07 27.64 -38.26
N THR A 119 -8.06 28.22 -37.60
CA THR A 119 -9.38 27.69 -37.25
C THR A 119 -10.17 27.30 -38.49
N LEU A 120 -11.04 26.29 -38.40
CA LEU A 120 -12.35 26.32 -39.07
C LEU A 120 -13.31 25.22 -38.59
N ASN A 121 -14.56 25.65 -38.52
CA ASN A 121 -15.76 24.98 -38.08
C ASN A 121 -16.17 23.76 -38.92
N VAL A 122 -16.72 22.79 -38.19
CA VAL A 122 -17.94 22.00 -38.45
C VAL A 122 -18.49 22.03 -39.88
N ARG A 123 -18.48 20.85 -40.52
CA ARG A 123 -19.60 20.38 -41.35
C ARG A 123 -19.87 18.90 -41.09
N GLN A 124 -21.09 18.61 -40.65
CA GLN A 124 -21.70 17.29 -40.70
C GLN A 124 -21.73 16.79 -42.15
N ALA A 125 -21.27 15.58 -42.36
CA ALA A 125 -21.63 14.77 -43.51
C ALA A 125 -22.05 13.39 -42.99
N ALA A 126 -23.35 13.17 -42.95
CA ALA A 126 -23.92 11.84 -42.85
C ALA A 126 -23.61 11.09 -44.16
N SER A 127 -23.01 9.90 -44.05
CA SER A 127 -23.16 8.89 -45.10
C SER A 127 -23.13 7.50 -44.47
N ASN A 128 -24.27 6.82 -44.63
CA ASN A 128 -24.43 5.40 -44.42
C ASN A 128 -23.48 4.65 -45.36
N SER A 129 -22.61 3.81 -44.80
CA SER A 129 -22.15 2.63 -45.50
C SER A 129 -21.94 1.49 -44.51
N SER A 130 -22.81 0.51 -44.63
CA SER A 130 -22.76 -0.82 -44.04
C SER A 130 -21.47 -1.54 -44.44
N LYS A 131 -20.65 -1.93 -43.46
CA LYS A 131 -19.60 -2.95 -43.60
C LYS A 131 -19.50 -3.78 -42.30
N PRO A 132 -19.03 -5.04 -42.41
CA PRO A 132 -19.65 -6.17 -41.74
C PRO A 132 -19.19 -6.36 -40.29
N VAL A 133 -20.08 -6.94 -39.50
CA VAL A 133 -19.79 -7.52 -38.19
C VAL A 133 -18.65 -8.52 -38.34
N VAL A 134 -17.47 -8.16 -37.85
CA VAL A 134 -16.38 -9.11 -37.61
C VAL A 134 -16.71 -9.79 -36.29
N THR A 135 -17.34 -10.96 -36.39
CA THR A 135 -17.51 -11.87 -35.26
C THR A 135 -16.12 -12.37 -34.84
N ILE A 136 -15.56 -11.80 -33.77
CA ILE A 136 -14.35 -12.32 -33.14
C ILE A 136 -14.73 -13.63 -32.44
N PRO A 137 -14.10 -14.77 -32.76
CA PRO A 137 -14.39 -16.01 -32.06
C PRO A 137 -13.99 -15.88 -30.59
N SER A 138 -14.92 -16.17 -29.69
CA SER A 138 -14.63 -16.45 -28.30
C SER A 138 -13.65 -17.62 -28.24
N GLN A 139 -12.37 -17.32 -27.98
CA GLN A 139 -11.42 -18.34 -27.60
C GLN A 139 -11.86 -18.87 -26.22
N LYS A 140 -12.58 -19.98 -26.23
CA LYS A 140 -12.56 -20.91 -25.10
C LYS A 140 -11.09 -21.20 -24.80
N LEU A 141 -10.70 -20.97 -23.54
CA LEU A 141 -9.42 -21.39 -23.00
C LEU A 141 -9.28 -22.90 -23.25
N ASP A 142 -8.44 -23.29 -24.20
CA ASP A 142 -8.14 -24.69 -24.47
C ASP A 142 -7.09 -25.14 -23.46
N ASN A 143 -7.57 -25.68 -22.33
CA ASN A 143 -6.74 -26.25 -21.27
C ASN A 143 -6.10 -27.61 -21.65
N SER A 144 -6.15 -28.05 -22.90
CA SER A 144 -5.70 -29.40 -23.30
C SER A 144 -4.19 -29.56 -23.53
N LYS A 145 -3.36 -28.59 -23.14
CA LYS A 145 -1.88 -28.69 -23.21
C LYS A 145 -1.14 -28.36 -21.91
N LEU A 146 -1.77 -28.56 -20.76
CA LEU A 146 -1.01 -28.93 -19.56
C LEU A 146 -0.94 -30.46 -19.51
N GLU A 147 0.20 -31.02 -19.90
CA GLU A 147 0.51 -32.39 -19.54
C GLU A 147 0.39 -32.52 -18.03
N ALA A 148 -0.57 -33.35 -17.60
CA ALA A 148 -0.78 -33.70 -16.22
C ALA A 148 0.41 -34.51 -15.72
N SER A 149 1.47 -33.81 -15.28
CA SER A 149 2.27 -34.30 -14.18
C SER A 149 1.30 -34.47 -13.02
N SER A 150 1.09 -35.70 -12.55
CA SER A 150 0.23 -35.98 -11.40
C SER A 150 0.77 -35.20 -10.19
N SER A 151 0.23 -34.00 -9.96
CA SER A 151 0.55 -33.23 -8.77
C SER A 151 -0.14 -33.95 -7.62
N VAL A 152 0.63 -34.68 -6.83
CA VAL A 152 0.22 -35.02 -5.48
C VAL A 152 -0.18 -33.69 -4.84
N LEU A 153 -1.45 -33.56 -4.44
CA LEU A 153 -1.92 -32.38 -3.73
C LEU A 153 -1.10 -32.30 -2.43
N VAL A 154 -0.16 -31.36 -2.38
CA VAL A 154 0.62 -31.10 -1.18
C VAL A 154 -0.29 -30.38 -0.21
N THR A 155 -0.73 -31.09 0.83
CA THR A 155 -1.47 -30.49 1.95
C THR A 155 -0.55 -29.52 2.68
N VAL A 156 -1.00 -28.28 2.89
CA VAL A 156 -0.27 -27.32 3.73
C VAL A 156 -0.39 -27.74 5.18
N LEU A 157 0.74 -28.02 5.84
CA LEU A 157 0.78 -28.41 7.24
C LEU A 157 1.41 -27.28 8.07
N PRO A 158 0.99 -27.10 9.34
CA PRO A 158 1.74 -26.26 10.27
C PRO A 158 3.21 -26.71 10.33
N GLY A 159 4.13 -25.76 10.23
CA GLY A 159 5.57 -25.97 10.11
C GLY A 159 6.09 -26.05 8.67
N SER A 160 5.21 -26.14 7.64
CA SER A 160 5.63 -26.03 6.24
C SER A 160 6.38 -24.71 6.00
N ARG A 161 7.46 -24.77 5.23
CA ARG A 161 8.26 -23.61 4.82
C ARG A 161 8.14 -23.44 3.31
N ILE A 162 7.55 -22.33 2.90
CA ILE A 162 7.42 -21.96 1.49
C ILE A 162 8.54 -21.00 1.15
N THR A 163 9.27 -21.34 0.09
CA THR A 163 10.49 -20.67 -0.35
C THR A 163 10.48 -20.50 -1.87
N ARG A 164 11.50 -19.82 -2.40
CA ARG A 164 11.65 -19.64 -3.85
C ARG A 164 11.72 -20.96 -4.63
N SER A 165 12.19 -22.06 -4.03
CA SER A 165 12.40 -23.33 -4.73
C SER A 165 11.16 -24.24 -4.77
N ASN A 166 10.26 -24.13 -3.80
CA ASN A 166 9.13 -25.07 -3.64
C ASN A 166 7.74 -24.41 -3.73
N TRP A 167 7.65 -23.08 -3.90
CA TRP A 167 6.36 -22.36 -3.92
C TRP A 167 5.31 -22.95 -4.89
N ARG A 168 5.74 -23.53 -6.01
CA ARG A 168 4.83 -24.14 -7.01
C ARG A 168 4.00 -25.30 -6.45
N GLU A 169 4.51 -26.00 -5.44
CA GLU A 169 3.76 -27.04 -4.73
C GLU A 169 2.55 -26.47 -3.97
N TYR A 170 2.61 -25.19 -3.62
CA TYR A 170 1.62 -24.47 -2.81
C TYR A 170 0.81 -23.44 -3.62
N ALA A 171 1.06 -23.30 -4.92
CA ALA A 171 0.47 -22.24 -5.76
C ALA A 171 -1.07 -22.21 -5.74
N GLN A 172 -1.71 -23.37 -5.57
CA GLN A 172 -3.17 -23.45 -5.44
C GLN A 172 -3.74 -22.69 -4.22
N TYR A 173 -2.92 -22.47 -3.20
CA TYR A 173 -3.26 -21.71 -1.99
C TYR A 173 -2.76 -20.26 -2.06
N MET A 174 -2.29 -19.79 -3.22
CA MET A 174 -1.81 -18.43 -3.40
C MET A 174 -2.83 -17.61 -4.21
N PRO A 175 -3.10 -16.37 -3.80
CA PRO A 175 -3.73 -15.38 -4.68
C PRO A 175 -2.98 -15.23 -6.01
N PHE A 176 -3.68 -14.76 -7.05
CA PHE A 176 -3.07 -14.63 -8.37
C PHE A 176 -1.88 -13.66 -8.34
N GLY A 177 -2.02 -12.49 -7.72
CA GLY A 177 -0.91 -11.55 -7.58
C GLY A 177 0.29 -12.12 -6.82
N MET A 178 0.06 -12.94 -5.78
CA MET A 178 1.15 -13.59 -5.05
C MET A 178 1.91 -14.58 -5.96
N THR A 179 1.17 -15.35 -6.77
CA THR A 179 1.76 -16.24 -7.79
C THR A 179 2.59 -15.47 -8.80
N GLU A 180 2.11 -14.32 -9.28
CA GLU A 180 2.84 -13.46 -10.22
C GLU A 180 4.15 -12.90 -9.63
N LEU A 181 4.13 -12.52 -8.34
CA LEU A 181 5.33 -12.10 -7.62
C LEU A 181 6.33 -13.26 -7.48
N PHE A 182 5.86 -14.49 -7.26
CA PHE A 182 6.71 -15.68 -7.23
C PHE A 182 7.20 -16.07 -8.62
N GLU A 183 6.42 -16.01 -9.69
CA GLU A 183 6.94 -16.29 -11.04
C GLU A 183 8.05 -15.31 -11.39
N GLY A 184 7.89 -14.04 -11.03
CA GLY A 184 8.93 -13.02 -11.12
C GLY A 184 9.09 -12.44 -12.52
N HIS A 185 7.99 -12.42 -13.29
CA HIS A 185 7.89 -11.76 -14.60
C HIS A 185 7.86 -10.23 -14.50
N HIS A 186 7.50 -9.70 -13.34
CA HIS A 186 7.43 -8.27 -13.07
C HIS A 186 8.72 -7.74 -12.46
N PHE A 187 8.86 -6.41 -12.41
CA PHE A 187 9.97 -5.78 -11.69
C PHE A 187 9.94 -6.16 -10.20
N TRP A 188 8.77 -5.98 -9.57
CA TRP A 188 8.50 -6.46 -8.22
C TRP A 188 8.34 -7.98 -8.27
N LYS A 189 9.17 -8.68 -7.49
CA LYS A 189 9.19 -10.14 -7.43
C LYS A 189 9.75 -10.62 -6.12
N MET A 190 9.44 -11.87 -5.79
CA MET A 190 9.90 -12.50 -4.56
C MET A 190 11.43 -12.57 -4.51
N PRO A 191 12.05 -12.17 -3.38
CA PRO A 191 13.47 -12.37 -3.13
C PRO A 191 13.89 -13.84 -3.25
N ALA A 192 15.18 -14.08 -3.52
CA ALA A 192 15.69 -15.44 -3.67
C ALA A 192 15.70 -16.20 -2.33
N ASP A 193 15.88 -15.49 -1.22
CA ASP A 193 15.92 -15.97 0.17
C ASP A 193 14.57 -15.86 0.89
N ILE A 194 13.48 -15.68 0.13
CA ILE A 194 12.14 -15.59 0.71
C ILE A 194 11.81 -16.85 1.49
N GLU A 195 11.23 -16.65 2.66
CA GLU A 195 10.67 -17.71 3.47
C GLU A 195 9.32 -17.26 4.06
N MET A 196 8.32 -18.13 3.90
CA MET A 196 7.03 -18.03 4.57
C MET A 196 6.85 -19.30 5.41
N VAL A 197 6.83 -19.14 6.73
CA VAL A 197 6.58 -20.24 7.66
C VAL A 197 5.07 -20.34 7.88
N ILE A 198 4.49 -21.51 7.64
CA ILE A 198 3.06 -21.75 7.85
C ILE A 198 2.83 -22.22 9.29
N GLY A 199 1.85 -21.64 9.97
CA GLY A 199 1.40 -21.98 11.31
C GLY A 199 0.02 -22.64 11.30
N PRO A 200 -0.52 -22.99 12.47
CA PRO A 200 -1.92 -23.37 12.59
C PRO A 200 -2.82 -22.17 12.25
N THR A 201 -4.00 -22.46 11.69
CA THR A 201 -5.05 -21.46 11.54
C THR A 201 -5.64 -21.16 12.92
N ILE A 202 -5.60 -19.90 13.32
CA ILE A 202 -6.12 -19.37 14.56
C ILE A 202 -7.45 -18.68 14.23
N PRO A 203 -8.59 -19.14 14.80
CA PRO A 203 -9.88 -18.48 14.63
C PRO A 203 -9.85 -17.05 15.18
N GLU A 204 -10.27 -16.10 14.35
CA GLU A 204 -10.38 -14.68 14.68
C GLU A 204 -11.81 -14.35 15.08
N LYS A 205 -12.04 -14.13 16.38
CA LYS A 205 -13.39 -13.88 16.90
C LYS A 205 -13.75 -12.41 16.77
N MET A 206 -14.88 -12.14 16.12
CA MET A 206 -15.51 -10.81 16.17
C MET A 206 -16.08 -10.54 17.57
N PRO A 207 -16.22 -9.25 17.96
CA PRO A 207 -16.75 -8.90 19.28
C PRO A 207 -18.15 -9.46 19.54
N ALA A 208 -18.41 -9.86 20.78
CA ALA A 208 -19.68 -10.49 21.15
C ALA A 208 -20.90 -9.66 20.76
N ARG A 209 -20.84 -8.33 20.95
CA ARG A 209 -21.95 -7.43 20.60
C ARG A 209 -22.17 -7.29 19.10
N TYR A 210 -21.12 -7.41 18.29
CA TYR A 210 -21.25 -7.48 16.84
C TYR A 210 -22.03 -8.73 16.45
N ASN A 211 -21.67 -9.88 17.00
CA ASN A 211 -22.36 -11.15 16.75
C ASN A 211 -23.82 -11.13 17.25
N GLU A 212 -24.08 -10.57 18.45
CA GLU A 212 -25.44 -10.40 18.97
C GLU A 212 -26.31 -9.50 18.07
N ALA A 213 -25.72 -8.45 17.50
CA ALA A 213 -26.40 -7.59 16.54
C ALA A 213 -26.69 -8.33 15.22
N THR A 214 -25.71 -9.11 14.72
CA THR A 214 -25.89 -9.99 13.57
C THR A 214 -27.06 -10.95 13.77
N GLU A 215 -27.08 -11.68 14.89
CA GLU A 215 -28.15 -12.65 15.22
C GLU A 215 -29.53 -11.96 15.28
N ARG A 216 -29.58 -10.75 15.82
CA ARG A 216 -30.83 -10.01 16.00
C ARG A 216 -31.37 -9.38 14.72
N TYR A 217 -30.50 -8.83 13.88
CA TYR A 217 -30.92 -7.93 12.80
C TYR A 217 -30.75 -8.49 11.39
N SER A 218 -29.77 -9.38 11.15
CA SER A 218 -29.43 -9.85 9.79
C SER A 218 -30.62 -10.46 9.03
N SER A 219 -31.53 -11.15 9.74
CA SER A 219 -32.72 -11.77 9.14
C SER A 219 -33.70 -10.79 8.47
N ASN A 220 -33.62 -9.49 8.78
CA ASN A 220 -34.46 -8.46 8.18
C ASN A 220 -33.79 -7.70 7.04
N VAL A 221 -32.49 -7.93 6.81
CA VAL A 221 -31.70 -7.21 5.82
C VAL A 221 -32.01 -7.75 4.43
N GLU A 222 -32.32 -6.85 3.50
CA GLU A 222 -32.72 -7.20 2.14
C GLU A 222 -31.94 -6.38 1.12
N ILE A 223 -31.54 -7.03 0.02
CA ILE A 223 -31.03 -6.34 -1.17
C ILE A 223 -32.21 -5.79 -1.97
N ILE A 224 -32.09 -4.57 -2.46
CA ILE A 224 -33.01 -4.00 -3.45
C ILE A 224 -32.25 -3.71 -4.72
N HIS A 225 -32.80 -4.17 -5.83
CA HIS A 225 -32.36 -3.80 -7.16
C HIS A 225 -33.17 -2.59 -7.63
N LEU A 226 -32.48 -1.49 -7.92
CA LEU A 226 -33.09 -0.27 -8.42
C LEU A 226 -33.22 -0.32 -9.95
N PRO A 227 -34.21 0.37 -10.54
CA PRO A 227 -34.47 0.30 -11.99
C PRO A 227 -33.31 0.77 -12.88
N ASP A 228 -32.39 1.56 -12.34
CA ASP A 228 -31.22 2.11 -13.02
C ASP A 228 -29.98 1.21 -12.95
N GLY A 229 -30.11 0.03 -12.36
CA GLY A 229 -29.06 -0.98 -12.25
C GLY A 229 -28.20 -0.87 -10.99
N HIS A 230 -28.49 0.07 -10.09
CA HIS A 230 -27.89 0.10 -8.76
C HIS A 230 -28.49 -0.96 -7.86
N ASN A 231 -27.71 -1.38 -6.87
CA ASN A 231 -28.18 -2.17 -5.74
C ASN A 231 -28.18 -1.29 -4.48
N ASP A 232 -29.04 -1.65 -3.52
CA ASP A 232 -29.09 -1.04 -2.20
C ASP A 232 -29.44 -2.10 -1.14
N ILE A 233 -29.38 -1.70 0.12
CA ILE A 233 -29.72 -2.54 1.27
C ILE A 233 -30.75 -1.82 2.14
N ARG A 234 -31.85 -2.51 2.49
CA ARG A 234 -32.82 -2.04 3.49
C ARG A 234 -32.66 -2.74 4.82
N ASN A 235 -33.16 -2.06 5.85
CA ASN A 235 -33.29 -2.57 7.22
C ASN A 235 -31.96 -2.95 7.89
N TYR A 236 -30.82 -2.48 7.35
CA TYR A 236 -29.54 -2.64 8.03
C TYR A 236 -29.49 -1.74 9.27
N VAL A 237 -29.14 -2.33 10.42
CA VAL A 237 -29.13 -1.66 11.74
C VAL A 237 -27.81 -1.87 12.49
N GLY A 238 -27.03 -2.89 12.15
CA GLY A 238 -25.74 -3.21 12.79
C GLY A 238 -25.43 -4.71 12.68
N GLY A 239 -24.19 -5.06 13.03
CA GLY A 239 -23.68 -6.41 12.83
C GLY A 239 -23.32 -6.67 11.37
N GLU A 240 -23.18 -7.95 11.05
CA GLU A 240 -22.96 -8.47 9.71
C GLU A 240 -24.31 -8.56 8.97
N PRO A 241 -24.45 -7.96 7.78
CA PRO A 241 -25.72 -7.92 7.08
C PRO A 241 -26.17 -9.28 6.56
N PHE A 242 -25.26 -10.11 6.02
CA PHE A 242 -25.58 -11.39 5.38
C PHE A 242 -24.66 -12.55 5.83
N PRO A 243 -24.69 -12.96 7.12
CA PRO A 243 -23.75 -13.96 7.70
C PRO A 243 -23.72 -15.34 7.03
N HIS A 244 -24.70 -15.63 6.18
CA HIS A 244 -24.77 -16.85 5.37
C HIS A 244 -25.11 -16.47 3.92
N PRO A 245 -24.16 -15.88 3.17
CA PRO A 245 -24.45 -15.34 1.86
C PRO A 245 -24.74 -16.48 0.87
N LYS A 246 -25.94 -16.45 0.29
CA LYS A 246 -26.47 -17.46 -0.65
C LYS A 246 -27.06 -16.79 -1.88
N GLU A 247 -27.20 -17.54 -2.96
CA GLU A 247 -27.91 -17.08 -4.15
C GLU A 247 -29.38 -16.74 -3.86
N PRO A 248 -29.98 -15.79 -4.61
CA PRO A 248 -29.34 -14.92 -5.61
C PRO A 248 -28.41 -13.88 -4.95
N ASP A 249 -27.56 -13.23 -5.76
CA ASP A 249 -26.72 -12.08 -5.36
C ASP A 249 -25.63 -12.41 -4.34
N LYS A 250 -25.14 -13.66 -4.31
CA LYS A 250 -24.11 -14.07 -3.34
C LYS A 250 -22.90 -13.12 -3.34
N GLY A 251 -22.46 -12.68 -4.52
CA GLY A 251 -21.34 -11.75 -4.63
C GLY A 251 -21.61 -10.37 -4.03
N TYR A 252 -22.79 -9.80 -4.25
CA TYR A 252 -23.16 -8.51 -3.67
C TYR A 252 -23.38 -8.59 -2.15
N LYS A 253 -23.89 -9.72 -1.64
CA LYS A 253 -23.98 -9.98 -0.20
C LYS A 253 -22.60 -9.96 0.46
N LEU A 254 -21.64 -10.68 -0.11
CA LEU A 254 -20.25 -10.67 0.34
C LEU A 254 -19.64 -9.25 0.29
N LEU A 255 -19.87 -8.49 -0.80
CA LEU A 255 -19.43 -7.10 -0.87
C LEU A 255 -20.03 -6.22 0.24
N ALA A 256 -21.28 -6.48 0.62
CA ALA A 256 -21.95 -5.80 1.73
C ALA A 256 -21.38 -6.20 3.09
N ASP A 257 -21.08 -7.48 3.30
CA ASP A 257 -20.42 -7.98 4.50
C ASP A 257 -19.03 -7.36 4.64
N LEU A 258 -18.23 -7.32 3.57
CA LEU A 258 -16.95 -6.59 3.51
C LEU A 258 -17.10 -5.09 3.81
N TRP A 259 -18.12 -4.43 3.26
CA TRP A 259 -18.34 -2.98 3.45
C TRP A 259 -18.69 -2.62 4.89
N TYR A 260 -19.52 -3.45 5.53
CA TYR A 260 -20.00 -3.30 6.91
C TYR A 260 -19.30 -4.24 7.90
N ALA A 261 -18.17 -4.82 7.50
CA ALA A 261 -17.36 -5.67 8.37
C ALA A 261 -16.98 -4.86 9.61
N TYR A 262 -16.89 -5.54 10.75
CA TYR A 262 -16.74 -4.91 12.06
C TYR A 262 -15.69 -3.79 12.03
N VAL A 263 -16.01 -2.62 12.56
CA VAL A 263 -15.06 -1.53 12.83
C VAL A 263 -15.33 -1.03 14.24
N PRO A 264 -14.31 -0.68 15.04
CA PRO A 264 -14.56 -0.08 16.35
C PRO A 264 -15.32 1.25 16.24
N HIS A 265 -16.00 1.65 17.32
CA HIS A 265 -16.66 2.95 17.41
C HIS A 265 -15.69 4.09 17.11
N LEU A 266 -14.53 4.09 17.78
CA LEU A 266 -13.48 5.06 17.59
C LEU A 266 -12.13 4.36 17.52
N LEU A 267 -11.33 4.75 16.54
CA LEU A 267 -10.01 4.20 16.29
C LEU A 267 -9.07 5.34 15.94
N ALA A 268 -7.92 5.44 16.62
CA ALA A 268 -7.03 6.58 16.45
C ALA A 268 -5.54 6.23 16.54
N GLY A 269 -4.76 6.88 15.67
CA GLY A 269 -3.32 7.07 15.83
C GLY A 269 -3.04 8.54 16.10
N THR A 270 -2.28 8.82 17.15
CA THR A 270 -1.92 10.18 17.55
C THR A 270 -0.51 10.51 17.11
N SER A 271 -0.02 11.72 17.40
CA SER A 271 1.40 12.06 17.21
C SER A 271 2.36 11.13 17.97
N GLU A 272 1.88 10.45 19.02
CA GLU A 272 2.66 9.45 19.75
C GLU A 272 2.65 8.10 19.02
N ASN A 273 1.56 7.70 18.39
CA ASN A 273 1.42 6.41 17.72
C ASN A 273 0.89 6.56 16.29
N PRO A 274 1.58 7.34 15.43
CA PRO A 274 1.08 7.62 14.10
C PRO A 274 1.22 6.39 13.21
N LEU A 275 0.34 6.32 12.22
CA LEU A 275 0.47 5.38 11.12
C LEU A 275 1.69 5.78 10.27
N THR A 276 2.45 4.79 9.81
CA THR A 276 3.58 4.99 8.91
C THR A 276 3.17 4.51 7.52
N ILE A 277 3.31 5.38 6.52
CA ILE A 277 3.19 5.03 5.09
C ILE A 277 4.53 5.27 4.44
N CYS A 278 5.04 4.31 3.68
CA CYS A 278 6.28 4.43 2.93
C CYS A 278 6.05 4.05 1.46
N ALA A 279 6.37 4.97 0.57
CA ALA A 279 6.39 4.78 -0.87
C ALA A 279 7.81 4.40 -1.34
N GLY A 280 7.91 3.46 -2.28
CA GLY A 280 9.14 2.91 -2.79
C GLY A 280 9.14 2.82 -4.32
N THR A 281 10.27 3.15 -4.96
CA THR A 281 10.43 3.09 -6.42
C THR A 281 11.36 1.96 -6.85
N ALA A 282 11.27 1.58 -8.14
CA ALA A 282 12.22 0.66 -8.76
C ALA A 282 13.70 1.05 -8.69
N HIS A 283 14.00 2.32 -8.39
CA HIS A 283 15.37 2.82 -8.30
C HIS A 283 15.92 2.76 -6.85
N GLY A 284 15.12 2.24 -5.91
CA GLY A 284 15.48 2.12 -4.50
C GLY A 284 15.24 3.39 -3.69
N TYR A 285 14.60 4.42 -4.25
CA TYR A 285 14.13 5.57 -3.47
C TYR A 285 12.96 5.15 -2.59
N VAL A 286 13.03 5.53 -1.32
CA VAL A 286 11.97 5.34 -0.33
C VAL A 286 11.68 6.70 0.30
N ASN A 287 10.40 7.06 0.38
CA ASN A 287 9.91 8.21 1.13
C ASN A 287 8.84 7.72 2.12
N CYS A 288 8.84 8.27 3.34
CA CYS A 288 7.88 7.88 4.36
C CYS A 288 7.16 9.09 4.94
N GLU A 289 5.87 8.90 5.20
CA GLU A 289 4.97 9.84 5.85
C GLU A 289 4.52 9.25 7.19
N ARG A 290 4.35 10.11 8.18
CA ARG A 290 3.71 9.76 9.45
C ARG A 290 2.39 10.49 9.55
N LEU A 291 1.32 9.78 9.87
CA LEU A 291 -0.02 10.32 9.89
C LEU A 291 -0.68 10.10 11.25
N SER A 292 -1.25 11.15 11.83
CA SER A 292 -2.30 10.99 12.83
C SER A 292 -3.62 10.69 12.11
N TYR A 293 -4.49 9.93 12.76
CA TYR A 293 -5.76 9.54 12.18
C TYR A 293 -6.80 9.33 13.27
N VAL A 294 -8.06 9.61 12.93
CA VAL A 294 -9.23 9.37 13.77
C VAL A 294 -10.34 8.84 12.87
N TYR A 295 -10.69 7.57 13.05
CA TYR A 295 -11.77 6.91 12.34
C TYR A 295 -12.92 6.68 13.31
N ARG A 296 -14.14 7.00 12.86
CA ARG A 296 -15.33 6.96 13.71
C ARG A 296 -16.49 6.29 13.02
N GLN A 297 -17.07 5.31 13.69
CA GLN A 297 -18.36 4.74 13.34
C GLN A 297 -19.48 5.54 14.01
N ALA A 298 -20.14 6.37 13.22
CA ALA A 298 -21.21 7.28 13.65
C ALA A 298 -22.62 6.66 13.59
N ALA A 299 -22.78 5.50 12.97
CA ALA A 299 -24.02 4.73 12.98
C ALA A 299 -23.76 3.22 12.82
N TYR A 300 -24.79 2.41 13.09
CA TYR A 300 -24.71 0.94 13.08
C TYR A 300 -23.70 0.37 14.08
N ASN A 301 -23.30 1.19 15.05
CA ASN A 301 -22.30 0.83 16.03
C ASN A 301 -22.82 -0.22 17.02
N THR A 302 -21.96 -1.18 17.32
CA THR A 302 -22.25 -2.30 18.23
C THR A 302 -21.45 -2.22 19.53
N ASP A 303 -20.54 -1.26 19.65
CA ASP A 303 -19.66 -1.12 20.80
C ASP A 303 -20.38 -0.40 21.95
N GLY A 304 -19.92 -0.64 23.17
CA GLY A 304 -20.63 -0.18 24.37
C GLY A 304 -20.39 1.25 24.79
N GLU A 305 -19.42 1.92 24.20
CA GLU A 305 -18.95 3.23 24.65
C GLU A 305 -19.53 4.39 23.85
N ALA A 306 -20.20 4.12 22.72
CA ALA A 306 -20.85 5.15 21.93
C ALA A 306 -22.07 5.73 22.64
N SER A 307 -22.13 7.05 22.80
CA SER A 307 -23.31 7.70 23.39
C SER A 307 -24.48 7.72 22.40
N ALA A 308 -25.72 7.56 22.90
CA ALA A 308 -26.91 7.60 22.06
C ALA A 308 -27.14 8.98 21.41
N GLU A 309 -26.57 10.05 21.96
CA GLU A 309 -26.63 11.41 21.40
C GLU A 309 -25.72 11.55 20.17
N GLU A 310 -24.53 10.95 20.23
CA GLU A 310 -23.58 10.92 19.11
C GLU A 310 -24.12 10.12 17.92
N LEU A 311 -24.79 9.00 18.18
CA LEU A 311 -25.32 8.11 17.15
C LEU A 311 -26.61 8.61 16.47
N LYS A 312 -27.33 9.56 17.08
CA LYS A 312 -28.65 10.03 16.60
C LYS A 312 -28.60 11.14 15.55
N GLY A 313 -27.48 11.85 15.40
CA GLY A 313 -27.43 13.11 14.65
C GLY A 313 -26.74 13.10 13.29
N SER A 314 -26.04 12.03 12.90
CA SER A 314 -25.22 12.02 11.69
C SER A 314 -25.95 11.44 10.47
N ASP A 315 -25.89 12.14 9.33
CA ASP A 315 -26.28 11.59 8.02
C ASP A 315 -25.25 10.59 7.47
N TYR A 316 -24.09 10.50 8.13
CA TYR A 316 -22.98 9.61 7.81
C TYR A 316 -22.94 8.47 8.81
N TRP A 317 -22.58 7.27 8.34
CA TRP A 317 -22.40 6.11 9.20
C TRP A 317 -20.95 5.90 9.63
N TYR A 318 -20.00 6.42 8.85
CA TYR A 318 -18.57 6.32 9.11
C TYR A 318 -17.86 7.60 8.68
N THR A 319 -16.76 7.95 9.34
CA THR A 319 -15.88 9.06 8.97
C THR A 319 -14.42 8.67 9.15
N GLU A 320 -13.56 9.10 8.23
CA GLU A 320 -12.11 8.93 8.33
C GLU A 320 -11.43 10.28 8.26
N TRP A 321 -10.67 10.62 9.30
CA TRP A 321 -9.82 11.80 9.33
C TRP A 321 -8.36 11.36 9.42
N MET A 322 -7.50 11.94 8.58
CA MET A 322 -6.07 11.67 8.56
C MET A 322 -5.31 12.97 8.36
N SER A 323 -4.25 13.20 9.12
CA SER A 323 -3.40 14.38 8.97
C SER A 323 -1.94 13.99 8.96
N VAL A 324 -1.19 14.60 8.03
CA VAL A 324 0.26 14.42 7.94
C VAL A 324 0.93 15.10 9.14
N GLU A 325 1.72 14.34 9.88
CA GLU A 325 2.60 14.80 10.96
C GLU A 325 4.02 15.03 10.45
N GLU A 326 4.49 14.15 9.56
CA GLU A 326 5.80 14.24 8.91
C GLU A 326 5.70 13.77 7.45
N PRO A 327 6.47 14.38 6.51
CA PRO A 327 7.49 15.39 6.75
C PRO A 327 6.92 16.83 6.86
N GLU A 328 7.76 17.78 7.29
CA GLU A 328 7.32 19.16 7.60
C GLU A 328 6.72 19.88 6.38
N GLU A 329 7.17 19.57 5.17
CA GLU A 329 6.66 20.19 3.93
C GLU A 329 5.19 19.88 3.65
N LEU A 330 4.70 18.74 4.15
CA LEU A 330 3.31 18.29 3.99
C LEU A 330 2.52 18.37 5.30
N ARG A 331 3.16 18.73 6.41
CA ARG A 331 2.56 18.70 7.74
C ARG A 331 1.28 19.53 7.82
N TYR A 332 0.28 18.97 8.50
CA TYR A 332 -1.10 19.44 8.60
C TYR A 332 -1.92 19.31 7.32
N THR A 333 -1.39 18.72 6.24
CA THR A 333 -2.26 18.32 5.13
C THR A 333 -3.21 17.25 5.65
N THR A 334 -4.51 17.51 5.54
CA THR A 334 -5.53 16.69 6.21
C THR A 334 -6.61 16.26 5.25
N LEU A 335 -6.89 14.96 5.25
CA LEU A 335 -7.99 14.33 4.52
C LEU A 335 -9.14 14.05 5.49
N LEU A 336 -10.36 14.37 5.07
CA LEU A 336 -11.60 13.95 5.72
C LEU A 336 -12.49 13.26 4.70
N ILE A 337 -12.84 12.00 4.98
CA ILE A 337 -13.78 11.21 4.19
C ILE A 337 -15.05 10.98 5.01
N LEU A 338 -16.20 11.30 4.45
CA LEU A 338 -17.51 11.10 5.06
C LEU A 338 -18.30 10.07 4.25
N TYR A 339 -18.82 9.04 4.92
CA TYR A 339 -19.55 7.94 4.30
C TYR A 339 -21.05 8.04 4.62
N PRO A 340 -21.90 8.46 3.66
CA PRO A 340 -23.34 8.64 3.90
C PRO A 340 -24.02 7.32 4.27
N LYS A 341 -25.03 7.38 5.14
CA LYS A 341 -25.92 6.23 5.43
C LYS A 341 -26.67 5.75 4.19
N ASP A 342 -27.03 6.70 3.33
CA ASP A 342 -27.64 6.43 2.03
C ASP A 342 -26.56 5.92 1.07
N ASN A 343 -26.59 4.63 0.74
CA ASN A 343 -25.61 4.00 -0.14
C ASN A 343 -25.67 4.51 -1.59
N GLN A 344 -26.74 5.21 -1.98
CA GLN A 344 -26.89 5.83 -3.29
C GLN A 344 -26.19 7.19 -3.35
N ARG A 345 -25.85 7.76 -2.19
CA ARG A 345 -25.00 8.95 -2.12
C ARG A 345 -23.54 8.56 -2.13
N GLN A 346 -22.79 9.23 -2.99
CA GLN A 346 -21.35 9.08 -3.01
C GLN A 346 -20.72 9.60 -1.71
N LYS A 347 -19.60 8.97 -1.32
CA LYS A 347 -18.75 9.48 -0.23
C LYS A 347 -18.31 10.92 -0.50
N GLU A 348 -18.11 11.69 0.56
CA GLU A 348 -17.66 13.08 0.46
C GLU A 348 -16.21 13.17 0.91
N LEU A 349 -15.36 13.75 0.05
CA LEU A 349 -13.93 13.89 0.29
C LEU A 349 -13.60 15.37 0.46
N PHE A 350 -12.93 15.71 1.56
CA PHE A 350 -12.45 17.05 1.85
C PHE A 350 -10.97 17.01 2.14
N GLU A 351 -10.25 18.01 1.63
CA GLU A 351 -8.82 18.14 1.84
C GLU A 351 -8.51 19.55 2.34
N PHE A 352 -7.76 19.62 3.43
CA PHE A 352 -7.17 20.87 3.93
C PHE A 352 -5.73 20.97 3.47
N VAL A 353 -5.40 22.09 2.81
CA VAL A 353 -4.05 22.38 2.32
C VAL A 353 -3.43 23.51 3.13
N PRO A 354 -2.36 23.23 3.92
CA PRO A 354 -1.77 24.18 4.87
C PRO A 354 -1.26 25.46 4.22
N SER A 355 -0.63 25.35 3.05
CA SER A 355 -0.10 26.50 2.30
C SER A 355 -1.19 27.47 1.83
N LEU A 356 -2.42 26.98 1.66
CA LEU A 356 -3.59 27.79 1.32
C LEU A 356 -4.40 28.20 2.56
N ARG A 357 -4.14 27.56 3.72
CA ARG A 357 -4.92 27.66 4.96
C ARG A 357 -6.42 27.52 4.71
N ARG A 358 -6.78 26.62 3.80
CA ARG A 358 -8.14 26.42 3.31
C ARG A 358 -8.37 24.95 3.05
N TRP A 359 -9.61 24.53 3.24
CA TRP A 359 -10.09 23.25 2.77
C TRP A 359 -10.98 23.42 1.54
N PHE A 360 -11.04 22.37 0.73
CA PHE A 360 -11.95 22.25 -0.39
C PHE A 360 -12.56 20.86 -0.43
N ARG A 361 -13.73 20.74 -1.06
CA ARG A 361 -14.33 19.45 -1.37
C ARG A 361 -13.70 18.93 -2.66
N ASN A 362 -13.15 17.72 -2.62
CA ASN A 362 -12.57 17.06 -3.77
C ASN A 362 -13.66 16.45 -4.68
N SER A 363 -13.38 16.44 -5.98
CA SER A 363 -14.24 15.78 -6.97
C SER A 363 -13.97 14.29 -6.95
N LEU A 364 -15.03 13.49 -6.97
CA LEU A 364 -14.94 12.04 -7.10
C LEU A 364 -14.47 11.58 -8.49
N ALA A 365 -14.38 12.48 -9.47
CA ALA A 365 -13.63 12.22 -10.69
C ALA A 365 -12.15 11.91 -10.40
N ALA A 366 -11.64 12.36 -9.25
CA ALA A 366 -10.31 12.05 -8.76
C ALA A 366 -10.24 10.72 -7.98
N ALA A 367 -11.30 9.91 -7.89
CA ALA A 367 -11.29 8.63 -7.16
C ALA A 367 -10.23 7.63 -7.65
N CYS A 368 -9.73 7.84 -8.87
CA CYS A 368 -8.67 7.07 -9.51
C CYS A 368 -7.27 7.67 -9.35
N SER A 369 -7.15 8.82 -8.68
CA SER A 369 -5.88 9.46 -8.39
C SER A 369 -5.26 8.77 -7.18
N PRO A 370 -3.94 8.57 -7.17
CA PRO A 370 -3.29 8.04 -6.00
C PRO A 370 -3.35 9.04 -4.83
N VAL A 371 -3.65 8.54 -3.63
CA VAL A 371 -3.71 9.31 -2.39
C VAL A 371 -2.28 9.65 -1.99
N THR A 372 -1.96 10.95 -1.91
CA THR A 372 -0.66 11.48 -1.45
C THR A 372 0.59 10.82 -2.06
N GLY A 373 0.52 10.36 -3.32
CA GLY A 373 1.65 9.72 -4.00
C GLY A 373 1.90 8.25 -3.61
N THR A 374 0.95 7.63 -2.92
CA THR A 374 0.93 6.17 -2.69
C THR A 374 0.48 5.40 -3.94
N ASP A 375 0.39 4.07 -3.86
CA ASP A 375 -0.23 3.21 -4.88
C ASP A 375 -1.71 2.95 -4.60
N TYR A 376 -2.27 3.53 -3.54
CA TYR A 376 -3.68 3.44 -3.22
C TYR A 376 -4.43 4.61 -3.85
N ALA A 377 -5.50 4.29 -4.57
CA ALA A 377 -6.52 5.24 -4.97
C ALA A 377 -7.61 5.29 -3.88
N GLU A 378 -8.46 6.30 -3.91
CA GLU A 378 -9.49 6.53 -2.88
C GLU A 378 -10.45 5.35 -2.67
N ASP A 379 -10.68 4.56 -3.71
CA ASP A 379 -11.56 3.39 -3.66
C ASP A 379 -10.84 2.11 -3.19
N ASP A 380 -9.51 2.13 -3.12
CA ASP A 380 -8.70 0.93 -2.93
C ASP A 380 -8.66 0.44 -1.51
N PHE A 381 -8.75 1.34 -0.53
CA PHE A 381 -8.55 0.93 0.84
C PHE A 381 -9.39 1.76 1.80
N LYS A 382 -10.41 1.09 2.33
CA LYS A 382 -10.95 1.31 3.67
C LYS A 382 -10.23 0.29 4.54
N ARG A 383 -10.11 0.48 5.86
CA ARG A 383 -9.40 -0.45 6.77
C ARG A 383 -9.58 -1.95 6.47
N VAL A 384 -10.76 -2.34 5.99
CA VAL A 384 -11.18 -3.73 5.70
C VAL A 384 -10.89 -4.22 4.27
N GLY A 385 -10.48 -3.35 3.34
CA GLY A 385 -10.07 -3.72 1.97
C GLY A 385 -10.76 -2.94 0.85
N PHE A 386 -12.05 -2.65 0.95
CA PHE A 386 -12.79 -2.02 -0.15
C PHE A 386 -13.38 -0.66 0.25
N ASN A 387 -13.18 0.36 -0.59
CA ASN A 387 -13.67 1.72 -0.33
C ASN A 387 -14.53 2.35 -1.44
N GLY A 388 -14.99 1.57 -2.42
CA GLY A 388 -15.73 2.11 -3.58
C GLY A 388 -17.17 2.52 -3.29
N GLY A 389 -17.77 2.05 -2.19
CA GLY A 389 -19.20 2.23 -1.90
C GLY A 389 -20.06 1.10 -2.46
N LEU A 390 -21.20 0.85 -1.81
CA LEU A 390 -22.11 -0.22 -2.21
C LEU A 390 -22.98 0.13 -3.42
N GLY A 391 -23.47 1.37 -3.53
CA GLY A 391 -24.38 1.74 -4.63
C GLY A 391 -23.73 1.70 -6.01
N SER A 392 -22.48 2.17 -6.14
CA SER A 392 -21.80 2.29 -7.43
C SER A 392 -21.11 1.01 -7.92
N PHE A 393 -21.12 -0.07 -7.12
CA PHE A 393 -20.40 -1.29 -7.42
C PHE A 393 -21.31 -2.51 -7.32
N ASP A 394 -20.97 -3.52 -8.13
CA ASP A 394 -21.56 -4.84 -8.06
C ASP A 394 -20.43 -5.87 -7.91
N ALA A 395 -20.77 -7.04 -7.38
CA ALA A 395 -19.81 -8.11 -7.12
C ALA A 395 -20.35 -9.47 -7.54
N LYS A 396 -19.47 -10.27 -8.14
CA LYS A 396 -19.77 -11.66 -8.49
C LYS A 396 -18.93 -12.60 -7.64
N PHE A 397 -19.58 -13.55 -6.99
CA PHE A 397 -18.90 -14.68 -6.36
C PHE A 397 -18.24 -15.55 -7.44
N LEU A 398 -16.94 -15.82 -7.28
CA LEU A 398 -16.16 -16.65 -8.21
C LEU A 398 -15.99 -18.07 -7.66
N GLU A 399 -15.47 -18.17 -6.44
CA GLU A 399 -15.17 -19.44 -5.80
C GLU A 399 -14.99 -19.27 -4.29
N HIS A 400 -15.13 -20.37 -3.55
CA HIS A 400 -14.71 -20.48 -2.16
C HIS A 400 -13.50 -21.41 -2.13
N ARG A 401 -12.41 -20.97 -1.51
CA ARG A 401 -11.14 -21.70 -1.49
C ARG A 401 -10.31 -21.35 -0.27
N LYS A 402 -9.19 -22.06 -0.09
CA LYS A 402 -8.20 -21.71 0.93
C LYS A 402 -7.07 -20.88 0.33
N ILE A 403 -6.59 -19.87 1.05
CA ILE A 403 -5.36 -19.15 0.72
C ILE A 403 -4.41 -19.06 1.91
N ILE A 404 -3.13 -18.85 1.63
CA ILE A 404 -2.12 -18.52 2.63
C ILE A 404 -2.11 -17.01 2.84
N ALA A 405 -2.33 -16.57 4.08
CA ALA A 405 -2.38 -15.16 4.45
C ALA A 405 -1.69 -14.91 5.80
N LEU A 406 -1.15 -13.70 5.97
CA LEU A 406 -0.66 -13.22 7.26
C LEU A 406 -1.78 -12.40 7.90
N THR A 407 -2.36 -12.90 8.98
CA THR A 407 -3.47 -12.24 9.70
C THR A 407 -3.45 -12.67 11.17
N GLY A 408 -4.24 -11.99 12.00
CA GLY A 408 -4.43 -12.34 13.40
C GLY A 408 -3.33 -11.77 14.29
N ASP A 409 -2.92 -12.53 15.30
CA ASP A 409 -1.89 -12.10 16.26
C ASP A 409 -0.47 -12.36 15.71
N TYR A 410 0.00 -11.48 14.81
CA TYR A 410 1.39 -11.44 14.38
C TYR A 410 2.15 -10.31 15.09
N THR A 411 3.45 -10.51 15.27
CA THR A 411 4.38 -9.53 15.84
C THR A 411 4.41 -8.29 14.96
N PRO A 412 4.00 -7.13 15.48
CA PRO A 412 3.98 -5.91 14.69
C PRO A 412 5.43 -5.44 14.56
N LEU A 413 6.02 -5.57 13.38
CA LEU A 413 7.40 -5.13 13.08
C LEU A 413 7.44 -4.14 11.90
N GLY A 414 6.29 -3.58 11.54
CA GLY A 414 6.12 -2.78 10.33
C GLY A 414 6.57 -1.33 10.45
N GLY A 415 6.63 -0.78 11.67
CA GLY A 415 6.83 0.66 11.91
C GLY A 415 8.23 1.18 11.58
N ASP A 416 9.20 0.30 11.31
CA ASP A 416 10.61 0.63 11.03
C ASP A 416 10.99 0.35 9.55
N PHE A 417 10.07 0.50 8.59
CA PHE A 417 10.34 0.28 7.17
C PHE A 417 11.59 1.06 6.69
N PRO A 418 12.53 0.44 5.94
CA PRO A 418 12.49 -0.91 5.35
C PRO A 418 13.06 -2.02 6.25
N ALA A 419 13.43 -1.74 7.51
CA ALA A 419 13.88 -2.78 8.43
C ALA A 419 12.77 -3.81 8.70
N ASN A 420 13.15 -5.05 8.97
CA ASN A 420 12.24 -6.20 9.17
C ASN A 420 11.39 -6.60 7.95
N TYR A 421 11.67 -6.06 6.77
CA TYR A 421 11.09 -6.48 5.51
C TYR A 421 12.14 -7.15 4.61
N TYR A 422 11.69 -8.09 3.78
CA TYR A 422 12.44 -8.50 2.62
C TYR A 422 12.37 -7.42 1.54
N MET A 423 13.50 -6.78 1.28
CA MET A 423 13.66 -5.78 0.23
C MET A 423 14.14 -6.41 -1.07
N PRO A 424 13.82 -5.81 -2.24
CA PRO A 424 13.13 -4.53 -2.41
C PRO A 424 11.59 -4.64 -2.39
N LEU A 425 11.03 -5.85 -2.23
CA LEU A 425 9.59 -6.08 -2.30
C LEU A 425 8.79 -5.51 -1.12
N GLY A 426 9.44 -5.18 0.00
CA GLY A 426 8.71 -4.74 1.20
C GLY A 426 7.85 -5.86 1.80
N TRP A 427 8.29 -7.12 1.67
CA TRP A 427 7.53 -8.28 2.10
C TRP A 427 7.80 -8.64 3.57
N PRO A 428 6.80 -9.06 4.38
CA PRO A 428 7.01 -9.44 5.78
C PRO A 428 8.02 -10.58 5.95
N LYS A 429 8.98 -10.43 6.88
CA LYS A 429 9.91 -11.51 7.25
C LYS A 429 9.26 -12.53 8.19
N PRO A 430 9.81 -13.77 8.33
CA PRO A 430 9.33 -14.74 9.31
C PRO A 430 9.30 -14.25 10.76
N SER A 431 10.10 -13.23 11.09
CA SER A 431 10.09 -12.59 12.42
C SER A 431 8.76 -11.93 12.79
N TRP A 432 7.91 -11.64 11.80
CA TRP A 432 6.56 -11.13 12.03
C TRP A 432 5.67 -12.21 12.63
N GLY A 433 5.80 -13.45 12.19
CA GLY A 433 4.93 -14.53 12.62
C GLY A 433 4.70 -15.52 11.49
N ASN A 434 3.84 -16.48 11.79
CA ASN A 434 3.50 -17.53 10.85
C ASN A 434 2.33 -17.11 9.97
N TRP A 435 2.42 -17.44 8.69
CA TRP A 435 1.30 -17.36 7.76
C TRP A 435 0.30 -18.48 8.08
N GLN A 436 -0.97 -18.25 7.81
CA GLN A 436 -2.05 -19.17 8.13
C GLN A 436 -2.78 -19.59 6.85
N LEU A 437 -3.38 -20.77 6.87
CA LEU A 437 -4.28 -21.22 5.80
C LEU A 437 -5.71 -20.76 6.14
N ARG A 438 -6.23 -19.76 5.41
CA ARG A 438 -7.53 -19.13 5.64
C ARG A 438 -8.53 -19.58 4.58
N ASP A 439 -9.78 -19.81 4.98
CA ASP A 439 -10.89 -19.96 4.05
C ASP A 439 -11.32 -18.57 3.56
N VAL A 440 -11.50 -18.43 2.25
CA VAL A 440 -11.89 -17.17 1.63
C VAL A 440 -12.99 -17.37 0.59
N ASP A 441 -13.87 -16.39 0.48
CA ASP A 441 -14.74 -16.20 -0.67
C ASP A 441 -14.08 -15.20 -1.63
N VAL A 442 -13.96 -15.60 -2.90
CA VAL A 442 -13.31 -14.77 -3.92
C VAL A 442 -14.38 -14.04 -4.72
N ILE A 443 -14.33 -12.71 -4.75
CA ILE A 443 -15.31 -11.88 -5.47
C ILE A 443 -14.66 -11.03 -6.58
N ASP A 444 -15.35 -10.91 -7.71
CA ASP A 444 -15.04 -9.98 -8.80
C ASP A 444 -15.89 -8.72 -8.65
N VAL A 445 -15.29 -7.67 -8.11
CA VAL A 445 -15.92 -6.37 -7.86
C VAL A 445 -15.71 -5.46 -9.06
N ARG A 446 -16.81 -4.90 -9.58
CA ARG A 446 -16.78 -3.99 -10.72
C ARG A 446 -17.72 -2.83 -10.49
N ARG A 447 -17.36 -1.68 -11.06
CA ARG A 447 -18.29 -0.58 -11.19
C ARG A 447 -19.49 -1.00 -12.04
N ILE A 448 -20.69 -0.58 -11.63
CA ILE A 448 -21.93 -0.90 -12.33
C ILE A 448 -21.87 -0.44 -13.80
N PRO A 449 -22.57 -1.12 -14.73
CA PRO A 449 -22.42 -0.85 -16.16
C PRO A 449 -22.65 0.62 -16.56
N SER A 450 -23.62 1.29 -15.94
CA SER A 450 -23.99 2.69 -16.20
C SER A 450 -22.91 3.69 -15.79
N GLU A 451 -22.06 3.35 -14.82
CA GLU A 451 -21.01 4.24 -14.30
C GLU A 451 -19.58 3.78 -14.65
N ARG A 452 -19.43 2.70 -15.42
CA ARG A 452 -18.11 2.15 -15.76
C ARG A 452 -17.27 3.07 -16.64
N ALA A 453 -17.93 3.88 -17.47
CA ALA A 453 -17.24 4.77 -18.40
C ALA A 453 -16.40 5.82 -17.64
N GLY A 454 -15.10 5.87 -17.92
CA GLY A 454 -14.17 6.81 -17.27
C GLY A 454 -13.54 6.33 -15.96
N TYR A 455 -13.97 5.17 -15.42
CA TYR A 455 -13.37 4.60 -14.22
C TYR A 455 -12.03 3.90 -14.50
N CYS A 456 -11.12 3.90 -13.53
CA CYS A 456 -9.75 3.39 -13.69
C CYS A 456 -9.66 1.86 -13.67
N TYR A 457 -10.49 1.19 -12.87
CA TYR A 457 -10.50 -0.27 -12.80
C TYR A 457 -11.47 -0.87 -13.81
N GLY A 458 -11.02 -1.94 -14.47
CA GLY A 458 -11.90 -2.86 -15.18
C GLY A 458 -12.56 -3.87 -14.23
N LYS A 459 -11.80 -4.33 -13.24
CA LYS A 459 -12.25 -5.17 -12.12
C LYS A 459 -11.25 -5.19 -10.97
N ARG A 460 -11.71 -5.61 -9.80
CA ARG A 460 -10.89 -5.98 -8.65
C ARG A 460 -11.28 -7.39 -8.20
N ILE A 461 -10.29 -8.26 -8.03
CA ILE A 461 -10.50 -9.56 -7.40
C ILE A 461 -10.11 -9.42 -5.94
N ILE A 462 -11.07 -9.63 -5.04
CA ILE A 462 -10.86 -9.54 -3.60
C ILE A 462 -10.93 -10.95 -3.02
N TYR A 463 -9.94 -11.28 -2.20
CA TYR A 463 -9.89 -12.51 -1.42
C TYR A 463 -10.35 -12.19 0.00
N GLU A 464 -11.65 -12.34 0.22
CA GLU A 464 -12.33 -11.96 1.45
C GLU A 464 -12.33 -13.14 2.43
N ASP A 465 -11.82 -12.91 3.63
CA ASP A 465 -11.79 -13.91 4.70
C ASP A 465 -13.20 -14.33 5.13
N SER A 466 -13.52 -15.62 5.04
CA SER A 466 -14.87 -16.12 5.35
C SER A 466 -15.25 -16.05 6.84
N GLU A 467 -14.33 -15.66 7.72
CA GLU A 467 -14.58 -15.51 9.17
C GLU A 467 -14.74 -14.04 9.58
N THR A 468 -13.93 -13.14 9.01
CA THR A 468 -13.89 -11.72 9.40
C THR A 468 -14.49 -10.78 8.35
N HIS A 469 -14.70 -11.26 7.12
CA HIS A 469 -15.10 -10.48 5.95
C HIS A 469 -14.13 -9.35 5.59
N TYR A 470 -12.88 -9.42 6.05
CA TYR A 470 -11.84 -8.51 5.60
C TYR A 470 -11.15 -9.07 4.35
N ALA A 471 -10.73 -8.18 3.46
CA ALA A 471 -9.83 -8.55 2.40
C ALA A 471 -8.46 -8.91 2.98
N LEU A 472 -7.95 -10.10 2.64
CA LEU A 472 -6.59 -10.54 2.95
C LEU A 472 -5.63 -10.26 1.79
N TRP A 473 -6.19 -10.17 0.58
CA TRP A 473 -5.45 -9.92 -0.65
C TRP A 473 -6.35 -9.27 -1.70
N GLU A 474 -5.77 -8.45 -2.56
CA GLU A 474 -6.48 -7.85 -3.70
C GLU A 474 -5.65 -7.85 -4.98
N ASP A 475 -6.31 -8.12 -6.10
CA ASP A 475 -5.73 -8.01 -7.44
C ASP A 475 -6.54 -7.03 -8.30
N GLY A 476 -5.92 -5.90 -8.65
CA GLY A 476 -6.50 -4.82 -9.45
C GLY A 476 -6.16 -4.93 -10.93
N TYR A 477 -7.18 -4.77 -11.77
CA TYR A 477 -7.04 -4.74 -13.23
C TYR A 477 -7.44 -3.37 -13.76
N ASN A 478 -6.63 -2.79 -14.63
CA ASN A 478 -6.93 -1.49 -15.24
C ASN A 478 -8.16 -1.58 -16.18
N LYS A 479 -8.63 -0.44 -16.67
CA LYS A 479 -9.78 -0.34 -17.60
C LYS A 479 -9.66 -1.18 -18.87
N ASN A 480 -8.44 -1.58 -19.26
CA ASN A 480 -8.17 -2.44 -20.40
C ASN A 480 -8.13 -3.94 -20.02
N MET A 481 -8.54 -4.28 -18.79
CA MET A 481 -8.50 -5.64 -18.21
C MET A 481 -7.08 -6.22 -18.11
N GLN A 482 -6.06 -5.37 -18.04
CA GLN A 482 -4.68 -5.79 -17.80
C GLN A 482 -4.39 -5.75 -16.31
N PHE A 483 -3.67 -6.75 -15.80
CA PHE A 483 -3.24 -6.77 -14.43
C PHE A 483 -2.38 -5.54 -14.13
N TRP A 484 -2.75 -4.77 -13.11
CA TRP A 484 -2.17 -3.46 -12.82
C TRP A 484 -1.40 -3.50 -11.52
N LYS A 485 -2.08 -3.88 -10.44
CA LYS A 485 -1.49 -3.88 -9.11
C LYS A 485 -2.08 -4.96 -8.24
N THR A 486 -1.36 -5.27 -7.18
CA THR A 486 -1.76 -6.28 -6.21
C THR A 486 -1.39 -5.83 -4.81
N ALA A 487 -2.15 -6.26 -3.81
CA ALA A 487 -1.95 -5.83 -2.44
C ALA A 487 -2.08 -6.98 -1.45
N LEU A 488 -1.15 -7.00 -0.49
CA LEU A 488 -1.24 -7.76 0.75
C LEU A 488 -1.92 -6.89 1.80
N LEU A 489 -2.92 -7.45 2.49
CA LEU A 489 -3.60 -6.83 3.61
C LEU A 489 -3.49 -7.73 4.83
N ALA A 490 -2.51 -7.45 5.69
CA ALA A 490 -2.30 -8.18 6.92
C ALA A 490 -3.06 -7.52 8.07
N GLN A 491 -4.24 -8.05 8.36
CA GLN A 491 -5.12 -7.58 9.43
C GLN A 491 -4.63 -8.13 10.77
N ARG A 492 -4.71 -7.32 11.83
CA ARG A 492 -4.19 -7.69 13.14
C ARG A 492 -5.21 -7.45 14.26
N ILE A 493 -5.26 -8.43 15.14
CA ILE A 493 -5.99 -8.36 16.41
C ILE A 493 -5.18 -7.52 17.40
N VAL A 494 -5.85 -6.60 18.08
CA VAL A 494 -5.30 -5.79 19.15
C VAL A 494 -6.09 -5.99 20.42
N LYS A 495 -5.41 -5.85 21.56
CA LYS A 495 -6.04 -5.98 22.87
C LYS A 495 -6.42 -4.62 23.41
N VAL A 496 -7.71 -4.40 23.56
CA VAL A 496 -8.34 -3.17 24.04
C VAL A 496 -8.91 -3.43 25.44
N ARG A 497 -8.73 -2.48 26.36
CA ARG A 497 -9.17 -2.68 27.75
C ARG A 497 -10.69 -2.88 27.88
N SER A 498 -11.47 -2.17 27.07
CA SER A 498 -12.94 -2.16 27.14
C SER A 498 -13.60 -3.24 26.29
N LEU A 499 -12.97 -3.62 25.16
CA LEU A 499 -13.56 -4.55 24.18
C LEU A 499 -12.91 -5.94 24.17
N GLY A 500 -11.76 -6.12 24.82
CA GLY A 500 -10.99 -7.36 24.74
C GLY A 500 -10.15 -7.42 23.46
N GLU A 501 -10.08 -8.59 22.83
CA GLU A 501 -9.35 -8.79 21.58
C GLU A 501 -10.27 -8.46 20.40
N VAL A 502 -9.90 -7.45 19.62
CA VAL A 502 -10.68 -6.99 18.47
C VAL A 502 -9.75 -6.73 17.27
N PRO A 503 -10.23 -6.89 16.03
CA PRO A 503 -9.48 -6.40 14.89
C PRO A 503 -9.41 -4.88 14.93
N GLY A 504 -8.23 -4.32 14.71
CA GLY A 504 -8.04 -2.87 14.82
C GLY A 504 -6.75 -2.33 14.24
N ALA A 505 -5.74 -3.17 14.06
CA ALA A 505 -4.49 -2.79 13.43
C ALA A 505 -4.32 -3.48 12.08
N PHE A 506 -3.44 -2.94 11.24
CA PHE A 506 -3.05 -3.60 10.00
C PHE A 506 -1.62 -3.25 9.61
N ALA A 507 -1.05 -4.09 8.76
CA ALA A 507 0.02 -3.74 7.86
C ALA A 507 -0.42 -4.10 6.44
N SER A 508 -0.08 -3.28 5.45
CA SER A 508 -0.41 -3.55 4.06
C SER A 508 0.77 -3.25 3.15
N THR A 509 0.79 -3.88 1.99
CA THR A 509 1.72 -3.51 0.92
C THR A 509 1.02 -3.63 -0.42
N ALA A 510 0.99 -2.54 -1.17
CA ALA A 510 0.53 -2.51 -2.56
C ALA A 510 1.72 -2.40 -3.50
N TRP A 511 1.65 -3.13 -4.61
CA TRP A 511 2.65 -3.09 -5.68
C TRP A 511 1.99 -2.67 -6.98
N ASP A 512 2.30 -1.48 -7.47
CA ASP A 512 1.98 -1.08 -8.84
C ASP A 512 2.99 -1.71 -9.80
N LEU A 513 2.55 -2.77 -10.48
CA LEU A 513 3.38 -3.56 -11.38
C LEU A 513 3.63 -2.84 -12.71
N GLN A 514 2.75 -1.90 -13.09
CA GLN A 514 2.87 -1.14 -14.34
C GLN A 514 3.84 0.03 -14.17
N ASN A 515 3.73 0.77 -13.06
CA ASN A 515 4.56 1.93 -12.77
C ASN A 515 5.82 1.60 -11.95
N ARG A 516 5.95 0.36 -11.48
CA ARG A 516 7.11 -0.13 -10.68
C ARG A 516 7.31 0.72 -9.43
N HIS A 517 6.19 0.94 -8.74
CA HIS A 517 6.09 1.65 -7.47
C HIS A 517 5.45 0.71 -6.44
N LEU A 518 5.77 0.90 -5.17
CA LEU A 518 5.16 0.18 -4.07
C LEU A 518 4.85 1.12 -2.91
N THR A 519 3.87 0.73 -2.12
CA THR A 519 3.49 1.44 -0.91
C THR A 519 3.35 0.43 0.20
N ASN A 520 4.03 0.65 1.30
CA ASN A 520 3.85 -0.07 2.55
C ASN A 520 3.12 0.84 3.55
N ALA A 521 2.14 0.32 4.26
CA ALA A 521 1.45 1.05 5.32
C ALA A 521 1.33 0.20 6.58
N THR A 522 1.37 0.84 7.75
CA THR A 522 1.16 0.14 9.02
C THR A 522 0.60 1.08 10.08
N THR A 523 -0.38 0.60 10.84
CA THR A 523 -0.88 1.34 12.03
C THR A 523 0.09 1.28 13.20
N GLN A 524 1.13 0.43 13.12
CA GLN A 524 2.15 0.36 14.14
C GLN A 524 3.18 1.49 13.95
N SER A 525 3.45 2.19 15.04
CA SER A 525 4.52 3.19 15.08
C SER A 525 5.85 2.61 15.58
N LYS A 526 6.94 3.28 15.23
CA LYS A 526 8.29 3.02 15.75
C LYS A 526 8.30 2.99 17.29
N GLY A 527 9.01 2.02 17.85
CA GLY A 527 9.04 1.77 19.29
C GLY A 527 7.89 0.90 19.80
N GLY A 528 7.07 0.34 18.92
CA GLY A 528 6.09 -0.69 19.26
C GLY A 528 4.75 -0.14 19.77
N ARG A 529 4.48 1.17 19.69
CA ARG A 529 3.18 1.73 20.07
C ARG A 529 2.16 1.44 18.98
N ASP A 530 1.01 0.96 19.41
CA ASP A 530 -0.08 0.47 18.57
C ASP A 530 -1.20 1.51 18.41
N VAL A 531 -2.18 1.21 17.56
CA VAL A 531 -3.45 1.95 17.45
C VAL A 531 -4.19 2.01 18.78
N LEU A 532 -4.91 3.10 19.02
CA LEU A 532 -5.78 3.28 20.19
C LEU A 532 -7.23 3.07 19.76
N ILE A 533 -8.03 2.46 20.61
CA ILE A 533 -9.45 2.15 20.33
C ILE A 533 -10.30 2.57 21.52
N ASP A 534 -11.44 3.20 21.23
CA ASP A 534 -12.48 3.60 22.17
C ASP A 534 -11.93 4.23 23.46
N GLY A 535 -12.09 3.52 24.59
CA GLY A 535 -11.72 3.95 25.93
C GLY A 535 -10.23 4.28 26.09
N ASP A 536 -9.36 3.74 25.23
CA ASP A 536 -7.92 3.97 25.24
C ASP A 536 -7.53 5.26 24.49
N ILE A 537 -8.46 5.89 23.76
CA ILE A 537 -8.21 7.12 22.99
C ILE A 537 -8.23 8.35 23.90
N PRO A 538 -7.22 9.23 23.89
CA PRO A 538 -7.21 10.45 24.69
C PRO A 538 -8.40 11.37 24.38
N VAL A 539 -8.92 12.05 25.39
CA VAL A 539 -10.17 12.84 25.30
C VAL A 539 -10.15 13.87 24.16
N GLN A 540 -9.00 14.46 23.87
CA GLN A 540 -8.85 15.46 22.82
C GLN A 540 -9.07 14.91 21.40
N TYR A 541 -8.94 13.60 21.18
CA TYR A 541 -9.22 12.95 19.89
C TYR A 541 -10.67 12.44 19.78
N ARG A 542 -11.47 12.59 20.85
CA ARG A 542 -12.88 12.16 20.87
C ARG A 542 -13.85 13.21 20.36
N ASN A 543 -13.39 14.43 20.06
CA ASN A 543 -14.27 15.51 19.61
C ASN A 543 -14.84 15.24 18.20
N PHE A 544 -16.15 15.01 18.11
CA PHE A 544 -16.84 14.76 16.85
C PHE A 544 -16.68 15.90 15.84
N VAL A 545 -16.82 17.17 16.26
CA VAL A 545 -16.73 18.31 15.36
C VAL A 545 -15.32 18.45 14.78
N ALA A 546 -14.28 18.22 15.59
CA ALA A 546 -12.90 18.36 15.14
C ALA A 546 -12.50 17.32 14.07
N TYR A 547 -12.94 16.07 14.22
CA TYR A 547 -12.45 14.94 13.42
C TYR A 547 -13.50 14.31 12.49
N SER A 548 -14.76 14.73 12.53
CA SER A 548 -15.84 14.10 11.75
C SER A 548 -16.68 15.10 10.95
N THR A 549 -16.29 16.38 10.89
CA THR A 549 -17.04 17.39 10.11
C THR A 549 -16.13 18.35 9.33
N PRO A 550 -16.61 18.92 8.20
CA PRO A 550 -15.86 19.93 7.46
C PRO A 550 -15.56 21.20 8.28
N SER A 551 -16.37 21.51 9.30
CA SER A 551 -16.09 22.65 10.17
C SER A 551 -14.83 22.43 11.02
N GLY A 552 -14.54 21.19 11.42
CA GLY A 552 -13.29 20.83 12.13
C GLY A 552 -12.04 21.11 11.30
N LEU A 553 -12.09 20.90 9.97
CA LEU A 553 -10.98 21.26 9.07
C LEU A 553 -10.63 22.74 9.11
N ALA A 554 -11.60 23.61 9.42
CA ALA A 554 -11.35 25.04 9.54
C ALA A 554 -10.59 25.42 10.83
N GLU A 555 -10.32 24.47 11.74
CA GLU A 555 -9.67 24.71 13.04
C GLU A 555 -8.20 24.29 13.09
N ILE A 556 -7.73 23.49 12.12
CA ILE A 556 -6.40 22.83 12.12
C ILE A 556 -5.20 23.79 12.27
N MET A 557 -5.37 25.06 11.89
CA MET A 557 -4.34 26.09 12.03
C MET A 557 -4.86 27.40 12.62
N LYS A 558 -5.97 27.37 13.37
CA LYS A 558 -6.52 28.57 14.02
C LYS A 558 -5.68 29.04 15.20
#